data_AF-A0A6P0XTA5-F1
#
_entry.id   AF-A0A6P0XTA5-F1
#
_cell.length_a   1.000
_cell.length_b   1.000
_cell.length_c   1.000
_cell.angle_alpha   90.00
_cell.angle_beta   90.00
_cell.angle_gamma   90.00
#
_symmetry.space_group_name_H-M   'P 1'
#
loop_
_entity.id
_entity.type
_entity.pdbx_description
1 polymer ?
#
loop_
_entity_poly.entity_id
_entity_poly.type
_entity_poly.pdbx_seq_one_letter_code
_entity_poly.pdbx_strand_id
1 'polypeptide(L)'
;ELLASTNLELQGDGVNNLSVSLTLSQLEKAAKPVIKEAVGIAKGLVESGLSRQEKSQKSDEKEQLDWLILSGKTCGLYLVEEELYQEFNKSKSERFIWNSEKITFVPEYTKLATSAGACYAQNLRQFIFDPKESKPLLRKGANQLYIDVKNLLYFLPCSFTLRTIDGNLTIFKAGQQLYQLDPKESVARVRSERPDGKPYGAQLKIVISRKDFEGKEGQFWGRYDAEELQKNLEMTKEEFNRRIKVEFEIDQELNIKLFFCQGKPHYLISNADNISSLNAAEATQISPLISEGRVQCNIAVNVIESSIAMKTDAHTLVFDKEKDYSQHQEVFQYDGDNNSPEIGIISQPLPPVPLSGEYSFYFQSPDPNTDKWELIGKFKLETKTEYPCNYYASLDSKGILRLHQGTVPYWKSNNWECLKQEGYVFEDELEYAPNEIEEKKNPFSGIH
;
A
#
# COMPACT_ATOMS: atom_id res chain seq x y z
N GLU A 1 41.09 -8.81 13.33
CA GLU A 1 40.73 -8.14 12.06
C GLU A 1 39.99 -6.80 12.26
N LEU A 2 38.96 -6.69 13.09
CA LEU A 2 38.22 -5.42 13.36
C LEU A 2 39.08 -4.27 13.97
N LEU A 3 40.15 -4.62 14.66
CA LEU A 3 41.11 -3.68 15.24
C LEU A 3 42.09 -3.11 14.20
N ALA A 4 42.31 -3.84 13.10
CA ALA A 4 43.23 -3.41 12.04
C ALA A 4 42.62 -2.30 11.16
N SER A 5 41.28 -2.16 11.14
CA SER A 5 40.57 -1.10 10.40
C SER A 5 40.31 0.16 11.23
N THR A 6 40.60 0.15 12.54
CA THR A 6 40.21 1.21 13.48
C THR A 6 41.38 1.98 14.12
N ASN A 7 42.64 1.71 13.75
CA ASN A 7 43.84 2.29 14.37
C ASN A 7 43.86 2.16 15.91
N LEU A 8 43.25 1.10 16.45
CA LEU A 8 43.23 0.83 17.88
C LEU A 8 44.32 -0.18 18.23
N GLU A 9 45.40 0.29 18.87
CA GLU A 9 46.44 -0.58 19.43
C GLU A 9 45.96 -1.14 20.77
N LEU A 10 45.73 -2.46 20.83
CA LEU A 10 45.54 -3.17 22.09
C LEU A 10 46.91 -3.48 22.70
N GLN A 11 47.17 -2.98 23.90
CA GLN A 11 48.30 -3.45 24.70
C GLN A 11 48.01 -4.88 25.19
N GLY A 12 48.93 -5.79 24.91
CA GLY A 12 48.81 -7.22 25.21
C GLY A 12 48.76 -7.50 26.71
N ASP A 13 48.10 -8.61 27.04
CA ASP A 13 47.82 -9.19 28.37
C ASP A 13 46.57 -8.67 29.10
N GLY A 14 45.39 -8.93 28.52
CA GLY A 14 44.13 -8.63 29.21
C GLY A 14 42.84 -8.91 28.43
N VAL A 15 42.64 -10.11 27.88
CA VAL A 15 41.32 -10.46 27.28
C VAL A 15 40.18 -10.43 28.33
N ASN A 16 40.51 -10.46 29.63
CA ASN A 16 39.55 -10.33 30.73
C ASN A 16 39.24 -8.87 31.14
N ASN A 17 39.96 -7.87 30.61
CA ASN A 17 39.73 -6.45 30.89
C ASN A 17 40.00 -5.63 29.62
N LEU A 18 39.11 -5.73 28.63
CA LEU A 18 39.19 -4.90 27.43
C LEU A 18 38.72 -3.47 27.77
N SER A 19 39.66 -2.53 27.82
CA SER A 19 39.37 -1.10 27.97
C SER A 19 39.72 -0.38 26.68
N VAL A 20 38.70 0.05 25.94
CA VAL A 20 38.85 0.85 24.71
C VAL A 20 38.46 2.29 25.02
N SER A 21 39.35 3.23 24.71
CA SER A 21 39.04 4.67 24.76
C SER A 21 38.71 5.16 23.36
N LEU A 22 37.53 5.77 23.21
CA LEU A 22 37.09 6.42 21.97
C LEU A 22 37.26 7.93 22.11
N THR A 23 38.08 8.49 21.23
CA THR A 23 38.20 9.95 21.11
C THR A 23 37.00 10.53 20.35
N LEU A 24 36.74 11.82 20.55
CA LEU A 24 35.71 12.54 19.81
C LEU A 24 35.93 12.42 18.29
N SER A 25 37.16 12.62 17.82
CA SER A 25 37.49 12.54 16.39
C SER A 25 37.22 11.16 15.80
N GLN A 26 37.50 10.07 16.54
CA GLN A 26 37.18 8.72 16.11
C GLN A 26 35.66 8.50 16.01
N LEU A 27 34.90 9.01 16.99
CA LEU A 27 33.44 8.97 16.97
C LEU A 27 32.87 9.75 15.79
N GLU A 28 33.35 10.98 15.55
CA GLU A 28 32.93 11.81 14.42
C GLU A 28 33.21 11.12 13.08
N LYS A 29 34.41 10.57 12.90
CA LYS A 29 34.81 9.88 11.67
C LYS A 29 33.90 8.68 11.38
N ALA A 30 33.48 7.96 12.42
CA ALA A 30 32.59 6.81 12.29
C ALA A 30 31.13 7.22 12.07
N ALA A 31 30.64 8.24 12.78
CA ALA A 31 29.23 8.62 12.78
C ALA A 31 28.83 9.54 11.62
N LYS A 32 29.72 10.45 11.19
CA LYS A 32 29.40 11.50 10.19
C LYS A 32 28.87 10.94 8.86
N PRO A 33 29.41 9.86 8.26
CA PRO A 33 28.86 9.29 7.03
C PRO A 33 27.41 8.84 7.19
N VAL A 34 27.09 8.17 8.29
CA VAL A 34 25.73 7.64 8.58
C VAL A 34 24.76 8.79 8.84
N ILE A 35 25.17 9.79 9.62
CA ILE A 35 24.35 10.99 9.89
C ILE A 35 24.06 11.75 8.60
N LYS A 36 25.09 11.94 7.75
CA LYS A 36 24.94 12.59 6.44
C LYS A 36 23.97 11.86 5.53
N GLU A 37 24.05 10.54 5.47
CA GLU A 37 23.08 9.76 4.71
C GLU A 37 21.66 9.91 5.27
N ALA A 38 21.49 9.82 6.58
CA ALA A 38 20.18 9.95 7.24
C ALA A 38 19.54 11.34 6.99
N VAL A 39 20.31 12.42 7.14
CA VAL A 39 19.85 13.78 6.87
C VAL A 39 19.55 13.97 5.38
N GLY A 40 20.39 13.41 4.50
CA GLY A 40 20.16 13.43 3.04
C GLY A 40 18.86 12.72 2.63
N ILE A 41 18.54 11.58 3.25
CA ILE A 41 17.26 10.88 3.05
C ILE A 41 16.10 11.76 3.52
N ALA A 42 16.19 12.33 4.72
CA ALA A 42 15.13 13.18 5.27
C ALA A 42 14.83 14.38 4.36
N LYS A 43 15.88 15.06 3.89
CA LYS A 43 15.76 16.16 2.92
C LYS A 43 15.11 15.70 1.62
N GLY A 44 15.63 14.63 1.00
CA GLY A 44 15.10 14.11 -0.27
C GLY A 44 13.62 13.72 -0.18
N LEU A 45 13.20 13.14 0.96
CA LEU A 45 11.79 12.80 1.24
C LEU A 45 10.90 14.05 1.35
N VAL A 46 11.34 15.08 2.08
CA VAL A 46 10.60 16.35 2.20
C VAL A 46 10.46 17.01 0.83
N GLU A 47 11.56 17.18 0.08
CA GLU A 47 11.55 17.85 -1.22
C GLU A 47 10.68 17.09 -2.24
N SER A 48 10.75 15.75 -2.24
CA SER A 48 9.88 14.91 -3.07
C SER A 48 8.41 14.99 -2.64
N GLY A 49 8.13 15.10 -1.34
CA GLY A 49 6.80 15.27 -0.76
C GLY A 49 6.14 16.57 -1.22
N LEU A 50 6.81 17.69 -1.00
CA LEU A 50 6.33 19.03 -1.39
C LEU A 50 6.13 19.12 -2.90
N SER A 51 7.07 18.59 -3.69
CA SER A 51 6.96 18.56 -5.16
C SER A 51 5.73 17.78 -5.66
N ARG A 52 5.31 16.73 -4.96
CA ARG A 52 4.08 15.99 -5.30
C ARG A 52 2.81 16.79 -4.97
N GLN A 53 2.82 17.54 -3.87
CA GLN A 53 1.69 18.40 -3.50
C GLN A 53 1.47 19.50 -4.54
N GLU A 54 2.55 20.17 -4.98
CA GLU A 54 2.49 21.19 -6.04
C GLU A 54 1.87 20.66 -7.33
N LYS A 55 2.35 19.49 -7.79
CA LYS A 55 1.82 18.81 -8.98
C LYS A 55 0.33 18.48 -8.82
N SER A 56 -0.10 18.08 -7.62
CA SER A 56 -1.50 17.75 -7.35
C SER A 56 -2.41 18.99 -7.31
N GLN A 57 -1.89 20.13 -6.82
CA GLN A 57 -2.63 21.38 -6.70
C GLN A 57 -2.57 22.24 -7.96
N LYS A 58 -1.74 21.88 -8.95
CA LYS A 58 -1.45 22.69 -10.15
C LYS A 58 -1.02 24.12 -9.80
N SER A 59 -0.28 24.27 -8.71
CA SER A 59 0.29 25.55 -8.28
C SER A 59 1.68 25.73 -8.88
N ASP A 60 2.00 26.94 -9.32
CA ASP A 60 3.35 27.34 -9.74
C ASP A 60 4.21 27.82 -8.56
N GLU A 61 3.61 28.03 -7.38
CA GLU A 61 4.35 28.42 -6.19
C GLU A 61 5.06 27.22 -5.55
N LYS A 62 6.34 27.44 -5.19
CA LYS A 62 7.13 26.42 -4.50
C LYS A 62 6.71 26.31 -3.04
N GLU A 63 6.15 25.18 -2.67
CA GLU A 63 5.86 24.80 -1.30
C GLU A 63 7.16 24.77 -0.47
N GLN A 64 7.08 25.31 0.74
CA GLN A 64 8.21 25.41 1.67
C GLN A 64 7.96 24.60 2.94
N LEU A 65 9.06 24.12 3.53
CA LEU A 65 9.05 23.51 4.84
C LEU A 65 8.99 24.61 5.91
N ASP A 66 7.97 24.55 6.77
CA ASP A 66 7.79 25.55 7.83
C ASP A 66 8.58 25.28 9.11
N TRP A 67 8.71 24.00 9.48
CA TRP A 67 9.21 23.59 10.79
C TRP A 67 9.91 22.22 10.72
N LEU A 68 11.09 22.12 11.32
CA LEU A 68 11.82 20.86 11.54
C LEU A 68 11.65 20.40 12.98
N ILE A 69 11.00 19.26 13.19
CA ILE A 69 10.80 18.68 14.52
C ILE A 69 11.67 17.43 14.64
N LEU A 70 12.62 17.45 15.58
CA LEU A 70 13.58 16.39 15.81
C LEU A 70 13.07 15.47 16.93
N SER A 71 13.01 14.17 16.65
CA SER A 71 12.56 13.15 17.61
C SER A 71 13.56 11.99 17.66
N GLY A 72 13.77 11.45 18.85
CA GLY A 72 14.78 10.43 19.13
C GLY A 72 16.05 10.98 19.76
N LYS A 73 16.70 10.16 20.59
CA LYS A 73 17.89 10.59 21.37
C LYS A 73 19.08 11.00 20.51
N THR A 74 19.27 10.33 19.37
CA THR A 74 20.39 10.58 18.46
C THR A 74 20.35 11.98 17.86
N CYS A 75 19.18 12.61 17.76
CA CYS A 75 19.05 13.99 17.31
C CYS A 75 19.69 15.01 18.26
N GLY A 76 20.02 14.63 19.51
CA GLY A 76 20.75 15.47 20.45
C GLY A 76 22.27 15.51 20.22
N LEU A 77 22.80 14.76 19.25
CA LEU A 77 24.21 14.86 18.87
C LEU A 77 24.45 16.16 18.09
N TYR A 78 25.47 16.93 18.47
CA TYR A 78 25.83 18.16 17.74
C TYR A 78 26.15 17.89 16.26
N LEU A 79 26.63 16.69 15.92
CA LEU A 79 26.87 16.28 14.53
C LEU A 79 25.60 16.28 13.68
N VAL A 80 24.44 15.98 14.28
CA VAL A 80 23.15 16.03 13.57
C VAL A 80 22.76 17.47 13.29
N GLU A 81 22.92 18.35 14.27
CA GLU A 81 22.66 19.79 14.10
C GLU A 81 23.57 20.42 13.03
N GLU A 82 24.87 20.09 13.06
CA GLU A 82 25.85 20.53 12.07
C GLU A 82 25.42 20.09 10.65
N GLU A 83 25.08 18.83 10.48
CA GLU A 83 24.71 18.30 9.16
C GLU A 83 23.34 18.81 8.67
N LEU A 84 22.37 19.00 9.58
CA LEU A 84 21.10 19.66 9.26
C LEU A 84 21.35 21.07 8.72
N TYR A 85 22.21 21.84 9.37
CA TYR A 85 22.61 23.17 8.89
C TYR A 85 23.25 23.07 7.51
N GLN A 86 24.18 22.14 7.29
CA GLN A 86 24.83 22.00 6.00
C GLN A 86 23.86 21.62 4.87
N GLU A 87 22.84 20.80 5.14
CA GLU A 87 21.92 20.31 4.11
C GLU A 87 20.70 21.20 3.86
N PHE A 88 20.15 21.83 4.90
CA PHE A 88 18.94 22.65 4.82
C PHE A 88 19.20 24.15 4.77
N ASN A 89 20.46 24.61 4.87
CA ASN A 89 20.76 26.01 4.63
C ASN A 89 20.52 26.37 3.15
N LYS A 90 20.23 27.65 2.91
CA LYS A 90 19.73 28.23 1.66
C LYS A 90 20.59 27.94 0.43
N SER A 91 21.89 27.67 0.62
CA SER A 91 22.81 27.29 -0.46
C SER A 91 22.57 25.87 -0.99
N LYS A 92 21.89 25.02 -0.24
CA LYS A 92 21.64 23.61 -0.58
C LYS A 92 20.16 23.23 -0.66
N SER A 93 19.25 24.02 -0.10
CA SER A 93 17.81 23.82 -0.26
C SER A 93 17.09 25.16 -0.47
N GLU A 94 16.28 25.24 -1.51
CA GLU A 94 15.37 26.37 -1.76
C GLU A 94 14.05 26.21 -0.99
N ARG A 95 13.84 25.05 -0.37
CA ARG A 95 12.59 24.60 0.24
C ARG A 95 12.52 24.93 1.72
N PHE A 96 13.64 25.21 2.37
CA PHE A 96 13.70 25.59 3.79
C PHE A 96 14.56 26.83 3.97
N ILE A 97 14.02 27.85 4.62
CA ILE A 97 14.77 29.03 5.04
C ILE A 97 15.27 28.76 6.44
N TRP A 98 16.58 28.56 6.59
CA TRP A 98 17.18 28.24 7.88
C TRP A 98 16.81 29.28 8.96
N ASN A 99 16.09 28.82 9.98
CA ASN A 99 15.76 29.58 11.18
C ASN A 99 15.81 28.60 12.37
N SER A 100 16.72 28.84 13.31
CA SER A 100 16.90 28.00 14.51
C SER A 100 15.64 27.93 15.38
N GLU A 101 14.81 28.97 15.40
CA GLU A 101 13.54 28.98 16.15
C GLU A 101 12.49 28.04 15.55
N LYS A 102 12.63 27.71 14.26
CA LYS A 102 11.79 26.76 13.53
C LYS A 102 12.36 25.34 13.54
N ILE A 103 13.38 25.09 14.37
CA ILE A 103 13.95 23.77 14.62
C ILE A 103 13.70 23.44 16.09
N THR A 104 12.93 22.39 16.34
CA THR A 104 12.56 22.00 17.70
C THR A 104 13.10 20.63 18.03
N PHE A 105 13.86 20.56 19.10
CA PHE A 105 14.26 19.34 19.78
C PHE A 105 13.95 19.51 21.26
N VAL A 106 13.10 18.64 21.81
CA VAL A 106 12.76 18.66 23.24
C VAL A 106 13.33 17.40 23.90
N PRO A 107 14.50 17.49 24.57
CA PRO A 107 15.23 16.36 25.12
C PRO A 107 14.37 15.43 25.98
N GLU A 108 13.47 16.03 26.78
CA GLU A 108 12.60 15.35 27.75
C GLU A 108 11.57 14.42 27.07
N TYR A 109 11.14 14.77 25.85
CA TYR A 109 10.15 14.00 25.10
C TYR A 109 10.76 13.12 24.00
N THR A 110 12.09 13.04 23.88
CA THR A 110 12.76 12.30 22.80
C THR A 110 12.36 10.83 22.67
N LYS A 111 11.97 10.18 23.79
CA LYS A 111 11.46 8.80 23.80
C LYS A 111 9.92 8.70 23.83
N LEU A 112 9.24 9.79 24.15
CA LEU A 112 7.81 9.80 24.47
C LEU A 112 6.97 10.54 23.43
N ALA A 113 7.57 11.37 22.56
CA ALA A 113 6.84 12.19 21.60
C ALA A 113 5.92 11.34 20.69
N THR A 114 6.45 10.25 20.15
CA THR A 114 5.69 9.33 19.28
C THR A 114 4.55 8.65 20.03
N SER A 115 4.81 8.12 21.24
CA SER A 115 3.79 7.44 22.04
C SER A 115 2.72 8.41 22.58
N ALA A 116 3.12 9.61 23.00
CA ALA A 116 2.20 10.67 23.43
C ALA A 116 1.27 11.10 22.28
N GLY A 117 1.80 11.27 21.07
CA GLY A 117 1.02 11.55 19.87
C GLY A 117 0.01 10.44 19.55
N ALA A 118 0.45 9.17 19.62
CA ALA A 118 -0.41 8.02 19.39
C ALA A 118 -1.53 7.91 20.43
N CYS A 119 -1.21 8.04 21.73
CA CYS A 119 -2.21 8.02 22.80
C CYS A 119 -3.21 9.18 22.68
N TYR A 120 -2.74 10.38 22.36
CA TYR A 120 -3.61 11.54 22.18
C TYR A 120 -4.58 11.35 21.00
N ALA A 121 -4.08 10.85 19.87
CA ALA A 121 -4.92 10.54 18.72
C ALA A 121 -5.96 9.45 19.01
N GLN A 122 -5.56 8.38 19.72
CA GLN A 122 -6.48 7.32 20.13
C GLN A 122 -7.56 7.83 21.10
N ASN A 123 -7.19 8.69 22.05
CA ASN A 123 -8.13 9.31 22.97
C ASN A 123 -9.18 10.15 22.21
N LEU A 124 -8.75 10.96 21.25
CA LEU A 124 -9.66 11.77 20.43
C LEU A 124 -10.61 10.92 19.56
N ARG A 125 -10.15 9.78 19.04
CA ARG A 125 -11.00 8.83 18.30
C ARG A 125 -12.15 8.29 19.16
N GLN A 126 -11.98 8.19 20.48
CA GLN A 126 -13.02 7.71 21.39
C GLN A 126 -14.10 8.76 21.70
N PHE A 127 -13.84 10.05 21.44
CA PHE A 127 -14.76 11.15 21.69
C PHE A 127 -15.53 11.63 20.44
N ILE A 128 -15.61 10.78 19.41
CA ILE A 128 -16.41 11.05 18.21
C ILE A 128 -17.90 10.98 18.60
N PHE A 129 -18.65 12.06 18.31
CA PHE A 129 -20.09 12.09 18.55
C PHE A 129 -20.83 11.17 17.57
N ASP A 130 -21.93 10.55 18.03
CA ASP A 130 -22.86 9.85 17.14
C ASP A 130 -23.43 10.85 16.09
N PRO A 131 -23.40 10.52 14.79
CA PRO A 131 -23.98 11.36 13.74
C PRO A 131 -25.41 11.82 14.01
N LYS A 132 -26.24 11.00 14.66
CA LYS A 132 -27.63 11.34 14.99
C LYS A 132 -27.72 12.42 16.08
N GLU A 133 -26.75 12.46 16.99
CA GLU A 133 -26.67 13.45 18.08
C GLU A 133 -25.81 14.66 17.73
N SER A 134 -25.06 14.60 16.63
CA SER A 134 -24.12 15.64 16.20
C SER A 134 -24.81 16.95 15.77
N LYS A 135 -25.98 16.90 15.10
CA LYS A 135 -26.69 18.09 14.59
C LYS A 135 -26.97 19.15 15.67
N PRO A 136 -27.56 18.82 16.84
CA PRO A 136 -27.78 19.81 17.90
C PRO A 136 -26.48 20.31 18.56
N LEU A 137 -25.40 19.51 18.60
CA LEU A 137 -24.11 19.91 19.15
C LEU A 137 -23.35 20.86 18.21
N LEU A 138 -23.31 20.55 16.91
CA LEU A 138 -22.73 21.41 15.89
C LEU A 138 -23.44 22.77 15.82
N ARG A 139 -24.77 22.78 15.94
CA ARG A 139 -25.56 24.04 16.03
C ARG A 139 -25.24 24.89 17.26
N LYS A 140 -24.69 24.28 18.33
CA LYS A 140 -24.21 24.98 19.53
C LYS A 140 -22.74 25.42 19.42
N GLY A 141 -22.11 25.25 18.26
CA GLY A 141 -20.71 25.60 18.03
C GLY A 141 -19.71 24.54 18.47
N ALA A 142 -20.15 23.29 18.71
CA ALA A 142 -19.21 22.20 18.93
C ALA A 142 -18.42 21.93 17.64
N ASN A 143 -17.13 21.62 17.78
CA ASN A 143 -16.28 21.21 16.68
C ASN A 143 -15.91 19.74 16.85
N GLN A 144 -15.75 19.04 15.73
CA GLN A 144 -15.25 17.68 15.73
C GLN A 144 -13.96 17.63 14.92
N LEU A 145 -12.88 17.19 15.59
CA LEU A 145 -11.59 16.96 14.95
C LEU A 145 -11.46 15.47 14.65
N TYR A 146 -11.41 15.12 13.37
CA TYR A 146 -11.10 13.76 12.95
C TYR A 146 -9.59 13.62 12.81
N ILE A 147 -8.98 12.74 13.61
CA ILE A 147 -7.57 12.39 13.47
C ILE A 147 -7.45 11.04 12.77
N ASP A 148 -7.11 11.13 11.49
CA ASP A 148 -6.65 9.97 10.72
C ASP A 148 -5.15 9.75 11.00
N VAL A 149 -4.84 8.85 11.95
CA VAL A 149 -3.47 8.38 12.16
C VAL A 149 -3.09 7.49 10.99
N LYS A 150 -2.51 8.12 9.98
CA LYS A 150 -1.79 7.43 8.91
C LYS A 150 -0.51 6.86 9.49
N ASN A 151 -0.57 5.62 9.96
CA ASN A 151 0.62 4.91 10.44
C ASN A 151 1.65 4.87 9.31
N LEU A 152 2.92 5.15 9.62
CA LEU A 152 4.00 5.13 8.62
C LEU A 152 4.11 3.77 7.92
N LEU A 153 3.72 2.69 8.61
CA LEU A 153 3.66 1.33 8.08
C LEU A 153 2.56 1.12 7.03
N TYR A 154 1.65 2.08 6.85
CA TYR A 154 0.62 2.00 5.81
C TYR A 154 1.07 2.59 4.47
N PHE A 155 2.32 3.04 4.35
CA PHE A 155 2.80 3.64 3.12
C PHE A 155 4.19 3.12 2.78
N LEU A 156 4.45 2.87 1.49
CA LEU A 156 5.77 2.51 1.04
C LEU A 156 6.77 3.64 1.30
N PRO A 157 7.91 3.39 1.96
CA PRO A 157 8.88 4.42 2.29
C PRO A 157 9.69 4.89 1.07
N CYS A 158 9.74 4.07 0.02
CA CYS A 158 10.56 4.29 -1.17
C CYS A 158 9.84 3.77 -2.43
N SER A 159 10.37 4.12 -3.60
CA SER A 159 9.89 3.60 -4.88
C SER A 159 10.68 2.36 -5.27
N PHE A 160 10.05 1.47 -6.04
CA PHE A 160 10.71 0.31 -6.64
C PHE A 160 10.57 0.36 -8.15
N THR A 161 11.67 0.09 -8.84
CA THR A 161 11.75 0.14 -10.30
C THR A 161 12.19 -1.19 -10.87
N LEU A 162 11.45 -1.68 -11.85
CA LEU A 162 11.80 -2.82 -12.69
C LEU A 162 12.74 -2.36 -13.81
N ARG A 163 13.86 -3.06 -13.98
CA ARG A 163 14.74 -2.87 -15.13
C ARG A 163 14.09 -3.48 -16.38
N THR A 164 13.97 -2.70 -17.44
CA THR A 164 13.46 -3.12 -18.74
C THR A 164 14.46 -2.76 -19.84
N ILE A 165 14.21 -3.20 -21.08
CA ILE A 165 15.05 -2.88 -22.23
C ILE A 165 15.05 -1.37 -22.50
N ASP A 166 13.90 -0.71 -22.32
CA ASP A 166 13.69 0.72 -22.59
C ASP A 166 14.05 1.63 -21.40
N GLY A 167 14.59 1.07 -20.32
CA GLY A 167 14.96 1.79 -19.10
C GLY A 167 14.29 1.24 -17.85
N ASN A 168 14.18 2.07 -16.81
CA ASN A 168 13.60 1.67 -15.52
C ASN A 168 12.13 2.06 -15.42
N LEU A 169 11.26 1.07 -15.19
CA LEU A 169 9.83 1.25 -15.03
C LEU A 169 9.47 1.23 -13.53
N THR A 170 8.83 2.28 -13.03
CA THR A 170 8.41 2.33 -11.62
C THR A 170 7.20 1.43 -11.41
N ILE A 171 7.37 0.35 -10.64
CA ILE A 171 6.32 -0.63 -10.31
C ILE A 171 5.61 -0.31 -8.99
N PHE A 172 6.31 0.33 -8.06
CA PHE A 172 5.76 0.85 -6.81
C PHE A 172 6.31 2.24 -6.52
N LYS A 173 5.48 3.11 -5.96
CA LYS A 173 5.84 4.52 -5.70
C LYS A 173 6.04 4.77 -4.21
N ALA A 174 7.03 5.58 -3.86
CA ALA A 174 7.17 6.11 -2.51
C ALA A 174 5.89 6.86 -2.09
N GLY A 175 5.38 6.59 -0.90
CA GLY A 175 4.11 7.11 -0.38
C GLY A 175 2.87 6.40 -0.92
N GLN A 176 3.02 5.29 -1.66
CA GLN A 176 1.89 4.45 -2.05
C GLN A 176 1.32 3.75 -0.83
N GLN A 177 0.00 3.84 -0.65
CA GLN A 177 -0.68 3.26 0.49
C GLN A 177 -0.75 1.74 0.38
N LEU A 178 -0.52 1.06 1.50
CA LEU A 178 -0.68 -0.37 1.71
C LEU A 178 -2.05 -0.65 2.33
N TYR A 179 -2.64 -1.76 1.94
CA TYR A 179 -3.95 -2.21 2.40
C TYR A 179 -3.86 -3.69 2.78
N GLN A 180 -4.74 -4.13 3.67
CA GLN A 180 -4.95 -5.55 3.84
C GLN A 180 -5.70 -6.09 2.62
N LEU A 181 -5.01 -6.88 1.79
CA LEU A 181 -5.56 -7.46 0.57
C LEU A 181 -6.36 -8.74 0.84
N ASP A 182 -6.01 -9.50 1.88
CA ASP A 182 -6.70 -10.70 2.34
C ASP A 182 -7.07 -10.54 3.84
N PRO A 183 -8.35 -10.69 4.22
CA PRO A 183 -8.80 -10.51 5.61
C PRO A 183 -8.21 -11.52 6.58
N LYS A 184 -7.68 -12.65 6.09
CA LYS A 184 -7.04 -13.70 6.90
C LYS A 184 -5.58 -13.40 7.20
N GLU A 185 -4.96 -12.50 6.46
CA GLU A 185 -3.55 -12.14 6.62
C GLU A 185 -3.41 -10.90 7.50
N SER A 186 -2.49 -10.91 8.47
CA SER A 186 -2.18 -9.76 9.33
C SER A 186 -1.10 -8.85 8.75
N VAL A 187 -1.08 -8.67 7.43
CA VAL A 187 -0.04 -7.91 6.72
C VAL A 187 -0.69 -6.94 5.74
N ALA A 188 -0.20 -5.70 5.69
CA ALA A 188 -0.58 -4.75 4.66
C ALA A 188 0.31 -4.88 3.43
N ARG A 189 -0.32 -4.86 2.25
CA ARG A 189 0.34 -5.03 0.96
C ARG A 189 -0.22 -4.08 -0.08
N VAL A 190 0.48 -3.97 -1.20
CA VAL A 190 -0.07 -3.34 -2.40
C VAL A 190 0.37 -4.12 -3.62
N ARG A 191 -0.57 -4.31 -4.55
CA ARG A 191 -0.30 -4.94 -5.84
C ARG A 191 0.05 -3.87 -6.88
N SER A 192 0.98 -4.20 -7.76
CA SER A 192 1.43 -3.29 -8.81
C SER A 192 0.30 -3.07 -9.81
N GLU A 193 -0.09 -1.81 -10.01
CA GLU A 193 -1.10 -1.43 -11.01
C GLU A 193 -0.43 -0.69 -12.16
N ARG A 194 -0.79 -1.04 -13.40
CA ARG A 194 -0.44 -0.23 -14.56
C ARG A 194 -1.56 0.76 -14.89
N PRO A 195 -1.25 1.94 -15.46
CA PRO A 195 -2.29 2.90 -15.87
C PRO A 195 -3.32 2.33 -16.85
N ASP A 196 -2.93 1.31 -17.63
CA ASP A 196 -3.80 0.61 -18.57
C ASP A 196 -4.49 -0.63 -17.95
N GLY A 197 -4.33 -0.85 -16.64
CA GLY A 197 -4.97 -1.94 -15.88
C GLY A 197 -4.49 -3.34 -16.26
N LYS A 198 -3.39 -3.46 -17.03
CA LYS A 198 -2.89 -4.74 -17.51
C LYS A 198 -1.67 -5.20 -16.70
N PRO A 199 -1.47 -6.52 -16.55
CA PRO A 199 -0.20 -7.06 -16.05
C PRO A 199 1.03 -6.64 -16.86
N TYR A 200 2.21 -6.78 -16.28
CA TYR A 200 3.49 -6.59 -16.98
C TYR A 200 3.78 -7.80 -17.87
N GLY A 201 4.47 -7.60 -19.00
CA GLY A 201 5.05 -8.72 -19.74
C GLY A 201 6.16 -9.36 -18.90
N ALA A 202 6.12 -10.68 -18.72
CA ALA A 202 7.19 -11.35 -18.00
C ALA A 202 8.50 -11.26 -18.79
N GLN A 203 9.62 -11.10 -18.07
CA GLN A 203 10.97 -11.16 -18.63
C GLN A 203 11.68 -12.34 -17.98
N LEU A 204 12.61 -12.98 -18.71
CA LEU A 204 13.42 -14.07 -18.13
C LEU A 204 14.25 -13.61 -16.94
N LYS A 205 14.70 -12.35 -16.93
CA LYS A 205 15.47 -11.77 -15.83
C LYS A 205 14.74 -10.54 -15.32
N ILE A 206 14.11 -10.70 -14.18
CA ILE A 206 13.46 -9.60 -13.47
C ILE A 206 14.50 -9.04 -12.51
N VAL A 207 14.79 -7.75 -12.62
CA VAL A 207 15.73 -7.05 -11.73
C VAL A 207 15.01 -5.84 -11.18
N ILE A 208 14.86 -5.80 -9.85
CA ILE A 208 14.19 -4.73 -9.14
C ILE A 208 15.22 -3.92 -8.37
N SER A 209 15.09 -2.59 -8.45
CA SER A 209 15.91 -1.64 -7.71
C SER A 209 15.05 -0.78 -6.80
N ARG A 210 15.55 -0.48 -5.61
CA ARG A 210 14.98 0.45 -4.64
C ARG A 210 15.47 1.87 -4.91
N LYS A 211 14.58 2.85 -4.81
CA LYS A 211 14.87 4.27 -4.96
C LYS A 211 14.20 5.08 -3.85
N ASP A 212 14.99 5.57 -2.90
CA ASP A 212 14.48 6.25 -1.71
C ASP A 212 13.78 7.58 -2.02
N PHE A 213 14.32 8.36 -2.96
CA PHE A 213 13.74 9.66 -3.35
C PHE A 213 14.05 10.00 -4.81
N GLU A 214 13.36 11.02 -5.35
CA GLU A 214 13.53 11.46 -6.73
C GLU A 214 14.96 12.00 -6.92
N GLY A 215 15.69 11.50 -7.93
CA GLY A 215 17.08 11.87 -8.20
C GLY A 215 18.18 11.01 -7.54
N LYS A 216 17.88 10.19 -6.52
CA LYS A 216 18.85 9.19 -6.00
C LYS A 216 19.04 8.07 -7.03
N GLU A 217 20.26 7.55 -7.14
CA GLU A 217 20.54 6.34 -7.91
C GLU A 217 19.81 5.13 -7.30
N GLY A 218 19.33 4.23 -8.16
CA GLY A 218 18.64 3.02 -7.73
C GLY A 218 19.63 2.03 -7.13
N GLN A 219 19.30 1.49 -5.96
CA GLN A 219 20.06 0.42 -5.31
C GLN A 219 19.46 -0.92 -5.74
N PHE A 220 20.28 -1.89 -6.11
CA PHE A 220 19.78 -3.24 -6.40
C PHE A 220 19.04 -3.81 -5.19
N TRP A 221 17.80 -4.27 -5.39
CA TRP A 221 16.96 -4.79 -4.32
C TRP A 221 16.86 -6.31 -4.39
N GLY A 222 16.57 -6.84 -5.58
CA GLY A 222 16.45 -8.27 -5.79
C GLY A 222 16.27 -8.62 -7.26
N ARG A 223 16.31 -9.92 -7.54
CA ARG A 223 16.15 -10.47 -8.88
C ARG A 223 15.29 -11.74 -8.86
N TYR A 224 14.79 -12.10 -10.02
CA TYR A 224 14.16 -13.40 -10.26
C TYR A 224 14.63 -13.92 -11.62
N ASP A 225 15.05 -15.18 -11.66
CA ASP A 225 15.48 -15.87 -12.87
C ASP A 225 14.43 -16.88 -13.31
N ALA A 226 13.66 -16.51 -14.34
CA ALA A 226 12.60 -17.33 -14.89
C ALA A 226 13.10 -18.33 -15.96
N GLU A 227 14.42 -18.53 -16.13
CA GLU A 227 14.96 -19.48 -17.10
C GLU A 227 14.51 -20.92 -16.80
N GLU A 228 14.45 -21.33 -15.53
CA GLU A 228 13.95 -22.66 -15.15
C GLU A 228 12.44 -22.78 -15.42
N LEU A 229 11.66 -21.77 -15.02
CA LEU A 229 10.23 -21.70 -15.28
C LEU A 229 9.91 -21.80 -16.78
N GLN A 230 10.65 -21.06 -17.61
CA GLN A 230 10.50 -21.10 -19.07
C GLN A 230 10.82 -22.49 -19.66
N LYS A 231 11.86 -23.17 -19.15
CA LYS A 231 12.19 -24.54 -19.57
C LYS A 231 11.11 -25.53 -19.17
N ASN A 232 10.60 -25.45 -17.94
CA ASN A 232 9.56 -26.32 -17.41
C ASN A 232 8.22 -26.18 -18.16
N LEU A 233 7.94 -24.97 -18.66
CA LEU A 233 6.78 -24.70 -19.51
C LEU A 233 6.97 -25.05 -20.99
N GLU A 234 8.16 -25.51 -21.38
CA GLU A 234 8.51 -25.87 -22.76
C GLU A 234 8.27 -24.74 -23.78
N MET A 235 8.38 -23.48 -23.35
CA MET A 235 8.17 -22.30 -24.20
C MET A 235 9.48 -21.76 -24.75
N THR A 236 9.47 -21.12 -25.91
CA THR A 236 10.61 -20.27 -26.33
C THR A 236 10.67 -18.98 -25.51
N LYS A 237 11.79 -18.25 -25.53
CA LYS A 237 11.93 -16.95 -24.84
C LYS A 237 10.89 -15.94 -25.34
N GLU A 238 10.68 -15.90 -26.65
CA GLU A 238 9.73 -15.02 -27.31
C GLU A 238 8.28 -15.36 -26.91
N GLU A 239 7.96 -16.65 -26.82
CA GLU A 239 6.66 -17.12 -26.36
C GLU A 239 6.41 -16.81 -24.90
N PHE A 240 7.40 -17.04 -24.03
CA PHE A 240 7.32 -16.73 -22.61
C PHE A 240 7.01 -15.25 -22.39
N ASN A 241 7.80 -14.35 -22.98
CA ASN A 241 7.61 -12.90 -22.85
C ASN A 241 6.24 -12.42 -23.39
N ARG A 242 5.72 -13.11 -24.42
CA ARG A 242 4.43 -12.76 -25.04
C ARG A 242 3.25 -13.27 -24.23
N ARG A 243 3.28 -14.54 -23.80
CA ARG A 243 2.14 -15.27 -23.20
C ARG A 243 2.07 -15.11 -21.70
N ILE A 244 3.22 -15.12 -21.02
CA ILE A 244 3.29 -15.01 -19.57
C ILE A 244 3.29 -13.54 -19.17
N LYS A 245 2.49 -13.26 -18.17
CA LYS A 245 2.39 -11.97 -17.52
C LYS A 245 2.83 -12.08 -16.08
N VAL A 246 3.27 -10.97 -15.52
CA VAL A 246 3.70 -10.87 -14.13
C VAL A 246 3.09 -9.63 -13.48
N GLU A 247 2.62 -9.80 -12.26
CA GLU A 247 2.29 -8.73 -11.33
C GLU A 247 3.16 -8.87 -10.08
N PHE A 248 3.38 -7.75 -9.40
CA PHE A 248 4.19 -7.70 -8.19
C PHE A 248 3.27 -7.33 -7.02
N GLU A 249 3.51 -7.92 -5.87
CA GLU A 249 2.90 -7.51 -4.60
C GLU A 249 4.01 -7.21 -3.62
N ILE A 250 3.94 -6.08 -2.93
CA ILE A 250 4.93 -5.71 -1.90
C ILE A 250 4.23 -5.54 -0.57
N ASP A 251 4.83 -6.08 0.49
CA ASP A 251 4.35 -5.92 1.86
C ASP A 251 5.06 -4.77 2.60
N GLN A 252 4.63 -4.53 3.84
CA GLN A 252 5.18 -3.49 4.71
C GLN A 252 6.64 -3.77 5.13
N GLU A 253 7.06 -5.04 5.12
CA GLU A 253 8.45 -5.47 5.32
C GLU A 253 9.31 -5.33 4.06
N LEU A 254 8.72 -4.86 2.95
CA LEU A 254 9.34 -4.67 1.64
C LEU A 254 9.70 -5.97 0.92
N ASN A 255 9.05 -7.08 1.30
CA ASN A 255 9.12 -8.32 0.54
C ASN A 255 8.24 -8.20 -0.70
N ILE A 256 8.81 -8.54 -1.85
CA ILE A 256 8.15 -8.56 -3.15
C ILE A 256 7.85 -10.01 -3.55
N LYS A 257 6.57 -10.28 -3.78
CA LYS A 257 6.06 -11.51 -4.40
C LYS A 257 5.78 -11.27 -5.88
N LEU A 258 5.92 -12.32 -6.67
CA LEU A 258 5.65 -12.34 -8.10
C LEU A 258 4.45 -13.24 -8.38
N PHE A 259 3.51 -12.73 -9.17
CA PHE A 259 2.31 -13.45 -9.60
C PHE A 259 2.36 -13.63 -11.10
N PHE A 260 2.76 -14.81 -11.55
CA PHE A 260 2.81 -15.16 -12.96
C PHE A 260 1.46 -15.70 -13.42
N CYS A 261 1.02 -15.34 -14.62
CA CYS A 261 -0.21 -15.86 -15.20
C CYS A 261 -0.08 -15.95 -16.71
N GLN A 262 -0.69 -16.96 -17.32
CA GLN A 262 -0.96 -16.95 -18.74
C GLN A 262 -2.31 -16.26 -18.98
N GLY A 263 -2.35 -15.22 -19.81
CA GLY A 263 -3.59 -14.46 -20.06
C GLY A 263 -3.95 -13.52 -18.91
N LYS A 264 -5.26 -13.37 -18.64
CA LYS A 264 -5.78 -12.60 -17.50
C LYS A 264 -5.93 -13.51 -16.26
N PRO A 265 -5.57 -13.06 -15.06
CA PRO A 265 -5.77 -13.85 -13.85
C PRO A 265 -7.25 -14.13 -13.60
N HIS A 266 -7.56 -15.38 -13.25
CA HIS A 266 -8.87 -15.76 -12.73
C HIS A 266 -8.92 -15.54 -11.22
N TYR A 267 -10.12 -15.36 -10.70
CA TYR A 267 -10.36 -15.10 -9.28
C TYR A 267 -11.01 -16.29 -8.61
N LEU A 268 -10.63 -16.55 -7.37
CA LEU A 268 -11.18 -17.63 -6.56
C LEU A 268 -12.35 -17.11 -5.71
N ILE A 269 -13.50 -17.76 -5.84
CA ILE A 269 -14.64 -17.59 -4.95
C ILE A 269 -14.73 -18.85 -4.08
N SER A 270 -14.12 -18.77 -2.89
CA SER A 270 -14.08 -19.90 -1.97
C SER A 270 -15.37 -20.02 -1.17
N ASN A 271 -15.95 -21.23 -1.16
CA ASN A 271 -17.08 -21.55 -0.28
C ASN A 271 -16.66 -21.61 1.20
N ALA A 272 -15.38 -21.86 1.48
CA ALA A 272 -14.85 -21.91 2.85
C ALA A 272 -14.78 -20.52 3.50
N ASP A 273 -14.79 -19.45 2.69
CA ASP A 273 -14.56 -18.08 3.14
C ASP A 273 -15.83 -17.40 3.64
N ASN A 274 -16.97 -18.10 3.60
CA ASN A 274 -18.29 -17.59 4.01
C ASN A 274 -18.56 -16.17 3.48
N ILE A 275 -18.16 -15.93 2.22
CA ILE A 275 -18.29 -14.62 1.58
C ILE A 275 -19.76 -14.22 1.60
N SER A 276 -20.02 -13.05 2.18
CA SER A 276 -21.39 -12.54 2.27
C SER A 276 -21.94 -12.31 0.85
N SER A 277 -23.08 -12.93 0.55
CA SER A 277 -23.68 -12.91 -0.78
C SER A 277 -25.19 -12.70 -0.74
N LEU A 278 -25.73 -12.09 -1.79
CA LEU A 278 -27.15 -11.82 -2.01
C LEU A 278 -27.53 -12.19 -3.45
N ASN A 279 -28.73 -12.71 -3.65
CA ASN A 279 -29.27 -12.94 -4.98
C ASN A 279 -29.90 -11.63 -5.52
N ALA A 280 -29.10 -10.83 -6.23
CA ALA A 280 -29.56 -9.55 -6.77
C ALA A 280 -30.53 -9.74 -7.94
N ALA A 281 -30.39 -10.81 -8.74
CA ALA A 281 -31.34 -11.12 -9.81
C ALA A 281 -32.75 -11.40 -9.26
N GLU A 282 -32.84 -12.10 -8.12
CA GLU A 282 -34.12 -12.36 -7.45
C GLU A 282 -34.71 -11.08 -6.84
N ALA A 283 -33.89 -10.27 -6.15
CA ALA A 283 -34.35 -9.01 -5.55
C ALA A 283 -34.82 -7.98 -6.59
N THR A 284 -34.13 -7.92 -7.74
CA THR A 284 -34.45 -6.98 -8.84
C THR A 284 -35.54 -7.50 -9.78
N GLN A 285 -35.83 -8.80 -9.73
CA GLN A 285 -36.65 -9.52 -10.72
C GLN A 285 -36.10 -9.42 -12.16
N ILE A 286 -34.79 -9.21 -12.32
CA ILE A 286 -34.10 -9.11 -13.61
C ILE A 286 -33.14 -10.28 -13.76
N SER A 287 -33.34 -11.10 -14.80
CA SER A 287 -32.43 -12.20 -15.15
C SER A 287 -32.33 -12.37 -16.68
N PRO A 288 -31.11 -12.37 -17.26
CA PRO A 288 -29.82 -12.21 -16.60
C PRO A 288 -29.55 -10.76 -16.18
N LEU A 289 -28.84 -10.57 -15.05
CA LEU A 289 -28.51 -9.23 -14.56
C LEU A 289 -27.33 -8.58 -15.30
N ILE A 290 -26.50 -9.41 -15.94
CA ILE A 290 -25.42 -9.01 -16.84
C ILE A 290 -25.75 -9.58 -18.23
N SER A 291 -25.82 -8.72 -19.24
CA SER A 291 -26.02 -9.11 -20.63
C SER A 291 -25.13 -8.27 -21.54
N GLU A 292 -24.43 -8.91 -22.47
CA GLU A 292 -23.54 -8.25 -23.45
C GLU A 292 -22.56 -7.25 -22.81
N GLY A 293 -21.99 -7.61 -21.66
CA GLY A 293 -21.03 -6.77 -20.94
C GLY A 293 -21.65 -5.57 -20.20
N ARG A 294 -22.98 -5.49 -20.08
CA ARG A 294 -23.68 -4.42 -19.36
C ARG A 294 -24.54 -4.95 -18.23
N VAL A 295 -24.58 -4.21 -17.13
CA VAL A 295 -25.51 -4.48 -16.03
C VAL A 295 -26.88 -3.91 -16.40
N GLN A 296 -27.94 -4.68 -16.17
CA GLN A 296 -29.29 -4.31 -16.62
C GLN A 296 -29.98 -3.27 -15.72
N CYS A 297 -29.44 -2.98 -14.53
CA CYS A 297 -29.91 -1.94 -13.63
C CYS A 297 -28.76 -1.26 -12.90
N ASN A 298 -28.98 -0.03 -12.43
CA ASN A 298 -28.04 0.66 -11.56
C ASN A 298 -28.04 0.00 -10.18
N ILE A 299 -26.87 -0.33 -9.66
CA ILE A 299 -26.67 -0.84 -8.30
C ILE A 299 -25.80 0.15 -7.54
N ALA A 300 -26.25 0.57 -6.37
CA ALA A 300 -25.57 1.57 -5.55
C ALA A 300 -25.49 1.13 -4.09
N VAL A 301 -24.53 1.71 -3.37
CA VAL A 301 -24.50 1.69 -1.91
C VAL A 301 -24.92 3.03 -1.36
N ASN A 302 -25.64 3.01 -0.25
CA ASN A 302 -26.03 4.23 0.43
C ASN A 302 -24.86 4.79 1.27
N VAL A 303 -24.61 6.10 1.15
CA VAL A 303 -23.50 6.83 1.77
C VAL A 303 -23.99 7.72 2.92
N ILE A 304 -25.16 7.45 3.52
CA ILE A 304 -25.74 8.22 4.64
C ILE A 304 -24.75 8.46 5.81
N GLU A 305 -23.59 7.80 5.83
CA GLU A 305 -22.68 7.79 6.96
C GLU A 305 -21.19 7.91 6.59
N SER A 306 -20.82 8.33 5.38
CA SER A 306 -19.42 8.71 5.10
C SER A 306 -19.22 10.19 5.39
N SER A 307 -18.11 10.54 6.06
CA SER A 307 -17.72 11.89 6.47
C SER A 307 -17.60 12.91 5.32
N ILE A 308 -17.75 12.47 4.07
CA ILE A 308 -17.55 13.26 2.85
C ILE A 308 -18.89 13.69 2.22
N ALA A 309 -20.01 13.01 2.49
CA ALA A 309 -21.28 13.28 1.82
C ALA A 309 -22.19 14.21 2.65
N MET A 310 -22.26 15.50 2.30
CA MET A 310 -23.16 16.49 2.93
C MET A 310 -24.67 16.29 2.60
N LYS A 311 -25.13 15.11 2.14
CA LYS A 311 -26.52 14.84 1.78
C LYS A 311 -27.03 13.53 2.40
N THR A 312 -28.21 13.59 3.00
CA THR A 312 -28.84 12.51 3.78
C THR A 312 -29.49 11.38 2.97
N ASP A 313 -29.33 11.36 1.65
CA ASP A 313 -29.85 10.31 0.74
C ASP A 313 -28.88 10.06 -0.44
N ALA A 314 -27.58 10.27 -0.22
CA ALA A 314 -26.58 10.11 -1.27
C ALA A 314 -26.31 8.62 -1.56
N HIS A 315 -26.59 8.19 -2.78
CA HIS A 315 -26.23 6.86 -3.27
C HIS A 315 -24.95 6.97 -4.12
N THR A 316 -23.97 6.10 -3.88
CA THR A 316 -22.80 5.94 -4.75
C THR A 316 -23.02 4.73 -5.64
N LEU A 317 -23.03 4.95 -6.95
CA LEU A 317 -23.10 3.88 -7.94
C LEU A 317 -21.90 2.94 -7.79
N VAL A 318 -22.19 1.65 -7.65
CA VAL A 318 -21.22 0.56 -7.63
C VAL A 318 -21.16 -0.08 -9.01
N PHE A 319 -22.33 -0.36 -9.59
CA PHE A 319 -22.48 -0.80 -10.97
C PHE A 319 -23.46 0.10 -11.71
N ASP A 320 -23.01 0.62 -12.85
CA ASP A 320 -23.71 1.60 -13.67
C ASP A 320 -24.23 0.92 -14.93
N LYS A 321 -25.54 0.95 -15.17
CA LYS A 321 -26.17 0.33 -16.33
C LYS A 321 -25.74 0.95 -17.66
N GLU A 322 -25.31 2.22 -17.65
CA GLU A 322 -24.84 2.93 -18.83
C GLU A 322 -23.38 2.61 -19.17
N LYS A 323 -22.64 2.01 -18.23
CA LYS A 323 -21.24 1.65 -18.43
C LYS A 323 -21.10 0.29 -19.14
N ASP A 324 -20.22 0.25 -20.13
CA ASP A 324 -19.79 -1.00 -20.77
C ASP A 324 -18.64 -1.64 -19.97
N TYR A 325 -18.91 -2.83 -19.44
CA TYR A 325 -17.97 -3.64 -18.68
C TYR A 325 -17.31 -4.75 -19.50
N SER A 326 -17.49 -4.81 -20.82
CA SER A 326 -16.95 -5.90 -21.67
C SER A 326 -15.43 -6.10 -21.48
N GLN A 327 -14.66 -5.03 -21.23
CA GLN A 327 -13.21 -5.14 -20.98
C GLN A 327 -12.84 -5.47 -19.52
N HIS A 328 -13.80 -5.32 -18.60
CA HIS A 328 -13.70 -5.54 -17.15
C HIS A 328 -14.44 -6.81 -16.71
N GLN A 329 -14.77 -7.68 -17.66
CA GLN A 329 -15.27 -9.01 -17.35
C GLN A 329 -14.12 -9.86 -16.82
N GLU A 330 -14.40 -10.48 -15.68
CA GLU A 330 -13.48 -11.35 -14.94
C GLU A 330 -14.06 -12.76 -14.85
N VAL A 331 -13.18 -13.74 -14.69
CA VAL A 331 -13.56 -15.15 -14.55
C VAL A 331 -13.45 -15.57 -13.10
N PHE A 332 -14.56 -16.05 -12.54
CA PHE A 332 -14.68 -16.59 -11.20
C PHE A 332 -14.61 -18.12 -11.22
N GLN A 333 -13.62 -18.66 -10.53
CA GLN A 333 -13.47 -20.09 -10.23
C GLN A 333 -14.03 -20.34 -8.84
N TYR A 334 -14.86 -21.38 -8.69
CA TYR A 334 -15.46 -21.73 -7.40
C TYR A 334 -14.85 -23.01 -6.87
N ASP A 335 -14.59 -23.04 -5.56
CA ASP A 335 -14.10 -24.25 -4.89
C ASP A 335 -15.18 -25.35 -4.88
N GLY A 336 -14.83 -26.54 -5.38
CA GLY A 336 -15.65 -27.76 -5.35
C GLY A 336 -15.66 -28.54 -6.66
N ASP A 337 -15.80 -29.87 -6.57
CA ASP A 337 -15.92 -30.74 -7.74
C ASP A 337 -17.20 -30.41 -8.53
N ASN A 338 -17.06 -29.94 -9.77
CA ASN A 338 -18.09 -29.63 -10.78
C ASN A 338 -18.61 -28.18 -10.89
N ASN A 339 -17.98 -27.18 -10.29
CA ASN A 339 -18.36 -25.80 -10.62
C ASN A 339 -17.66 -25.33 -11.90
N SER A 340 -18.45 -25.00 -12.92
CA SER A 340 -17.96 -24.32 -14.12
C SER A 340 -17.49 -22.90 -13.77
N PRO A 341 -16.45 -22.38 -14.44
CA PRO A 341 -16.07 -20.99 -14.32
C PRO A 341 -17.26 -20.09 -14.67
N GLU A 342 -17.47 -19.02 -13.91
CA GLU A 342 -18.50 -18.02 -14.22
C GLU A 342 -17.86 -16.71 -14.62
N ILE A 343 -18.53 -15.97 -15.50
CA ILE A 343 -18.12 -14.62 -15.87
C ILE A 343 -18.82 -13.63 -14.94
N GLY A 344 -18.10 -12.61 -14.50
CA GLY A 344 -18.68 -11.53 -13.74
C GLY A 344 -17.86 -10.26 -13.81
N ILE A 345 -18.15 -9.33 -12.91
CA ILE A 345 -17.51 -8.02 -12.81
C ILE A 345 -17.17 -7.74 -11.34
N ILE A 346 -16.08 -7.00 -11.12
CA ILE A 346 -15.65 -6.52 -9.81
C ILE A 346 -15.77 -4.99 -9.81
N SER A 347 -16.30 -4.43 -8.73
CA SER A 347 -16.43 -2.98 -8.58
C SER A 347 -15.06 -2.33 -8.37
N GLN A 348 -15.01 -1.01 -8.48
CA GLN A 348 -13.95 -0.23 -7.85
C GLN A 348 -14.06 -0.34 -6.32
N PRO A 349 -13.02 0.07 -5.54
CA PRO A 349 -13.14 0.14 -4.10
C PRO A 349 -14.42 0.87 -3.68
N LEU A 350 -15.20 0.26 -2.81
CA LEU A 350 -16.40 0.86 -2.25
C LEU A 350 -16.03 2.10 -1.44
N PRO A 351 -16.95 3.07 -1.29
CA PRO A 351 -16.74 4.22 -0.40
C PRO A 351 -16.43 3.74 1.03
N PRO A 352 -15.83 4.59 1.89
CA PRO A 352 -15.50 4.21 3.26
C PRO A 352 -16.67 3.58 4.01
N VAL A 353 -16.34 2.63 4.90
CA VAL A 353 -17.31 1.88 5.70
C VAL A 353 -18.31 2.84 6.38
N PRO A 354 -19.63 2.63 6.19
CA PRO A 354 -20.65 3.40 6.89
C PRO A 354 -20.53 3.27 8.41
N LEU A 355 -20.87 4.32 9.16
CA LEU A 355 -20.78 4.34 10.63
C LEU A 355 -21.68 3.29 11.32
N SER A 356 -22.74 2.84 10.65
CA SER A 356 -23.57 1.71 11.06
C SER A 356 -22.81 0.39 11.07
N GLY A 357 -21.67 0.30 10.38
CA GLY A 357 -20.91 -0.92 10.18
C GLY A 357 -21.52 -1.85 9.12
N GLU A 358 -22.46 -1.34 8.30
CA GLU A 358 -23.18 -2.14 7.31
C GLU A 358 -23.19 -1.46 5.93
N TYR A 359 -22.87 -2.19 4.86
CA TYR A 359 -23.17 -1.75 3.50
C TYR A 359 -24.59 -2.16 3.14
N SER A 360 -25.42 -1.17 2.80
CA SER A 360 -26.77 -1.40 2.24
C SER A 360 -26.73 -1.19 0.73
N PHE A 361 -27.05 -2.25 -0.02
CA PHE A 361 -27.08 -2.23 -1.49
C PHE A 361 -28.50 -2.00 -1.99
N TYR A 362 -28.62 -1.12 -2.99
CA TYR A 362 -29.88 -0.74 -3.60
C TYR A 362 -29.78 -0.88 -5.11
N PHE A 363 -30.92 -1.08 -5.77
CA PHE A 363 -31.05 -0.93 -7.21
C PHE A 363 -32.02 0.18 -7.55
N GLN A 364 -31.81 0.83 -8.69
CA GLN A 364 -32.78 1.77 -9.23
C GLN A 364 -33.87 1.00 -9.99
N SER A 365 -35.12 1.17 -9.60
CA SER A 365 -36.25 0.48 -10.23
C SER A 365 -36.29 0.79 -11.74
N PRO A 366 -36.53 -0.21 -12.61
CA PRO A 366 -36.62 0.01 -14.05
C PRO A 366 -37.89 0.76 -14.48
N ASP A 367 -38.86 0.99 -13.59
CA ASP A 367 -40.06 1.80 -13.90
C ASP A 367 -39.67 3.27 -14.12
N PRO A 368 -39.79 3.79 -15.36
CA PRO A 368 -39.42 5.17 -15.68
C PRO A 368 -40.25 6.24 -14.96
N ASN A 369 -41.35 5.86 -14.29
CA ASN A 369 -42.19 6.77 -13.51
C ASN A 369 -41.77 6.90 -12.04
N THR A 370 -40.84 6.07 -11.57
CA THR A 370 -40.36 6.10 -10.18
C THR A 370 -38.84 6.08 -10.13
N ASP A 371 -38.23 7.24 -9.86
CA ASP A 371 -36.81 7.36 -9.53
C ASP A 371 -36.54 6.87 -8.08
N LYS A 372 -36.97 5.65 -7.78
CA LYS A 372 -36.91 5.05 -6.45
C LYS A 372 -35.79 4.02 -6.38
N TRP A 373 -35.02 4.13 -5.31
CA TRP A 373 -34.03 3.15 -4.92
C TRP A 373 -34.68 2.09 -4.04
N GLU A 374 -34.58 0.83 -4.44
CA GLU A 374 -35.13 -0.33 -3.74
C GLU A 374 -34.00 -1.18 -3.15
N LEU A 375 -34.18 -1.67 -1.92
CA LEU A 375 -33.14 -2.39 -1.18
C LEU A 375 -32.96 -3.80 -1.76
N ILE A 376 -31.73 -4.13 -2.17
CA ILE A 376 -31.31 -5.50 -2.50
C ILE A 376 -31.04 -6.28 -1.21
N GLY A 377 -30.30 -5.66 -0.29
CA GLY A 377 -29.96 -6.25 1.00
C GLY A 377 -28.84 -5.52 1.72
N LYS A 378 -28.41 -6.07 2.85
CA LYS A 378 -27.38 -5.47 3.71
C LYS A 378 -26.31 -6.48 4.06
N PHE A 379 -25.08 -5.99 4.16
CA PHE A 379 -23.93 -6.76 4.62
C PHE A 379 -23.33 -6.12 5.85
N LYS A 380 -23.22 -6.90 6.92
CA LYS A 380 -22.57 -6.48 8.15
C LYS A 380 -21.08 -6.76 8.08
N LEU A 381 -20.27 -5.79 8.49
CA LEU A 381 -18.83 -5.89 8.46
C LEU A 381 -18.30 -6.44 9.77
N GLU A 382 -17.40 -7.42 9.69
CA GLU A 382 -16.61 -7.86 10.84
C GLU A 382 -15.31 -7.05 10.90
N THR A 383 -15.37 -5.89 11.58
CA THR A 383 -14.21 -5.00 11.70
C THR A 383 -13.24 -5.52 12.77
N LYS A 384 -12.24 -6.29 12.36
CA LYS A 384 -11.11 -6.72 13.22
C LYS A 384 -9.77 -6.64 12.49
N THR A 385 -9.50 -5.53 11.82
CA THR A 385 -8.24 -5.38 11.08
C THR A 385 -7.41 -4.24 11.66
N GLU A 386 -6.12 -4.49 11.84
CA GLU A 386 -5.15 -3.47 12.28
C GLU A 386 -4.75 -2.53 11.13
N TYR A 387 -4.97 -2.97 9.89
CA TYR A 387 -4.61 -2.24 8.67
C TYR A 387 -5.84 -1.68 7.95
N PRO A 388 -5.67 -0.59 7.17
CA PRO A 388 -6.70 -0.11 6.25
C PRO A 388 -7.12 -1.24 5.30
N CYS A 389 -8.42 -1.43 5.13
CA CYS A 389 -8.97 -2.45 4.24
C CYS A 389 -9.94 -1.79 3.27
N ASN A 390 -9.78 -2.09 1.99
CA ASN A 390 -10.75 -1.71 0.96
C ASN A 390 -11.78 -2.81 0.82
N TYR A 391 -13.02 -2.42 0.54
CA TYR A 391 -14.11 -3.35 0.28
C TYR A 391 -14.46 -3.32 -1.20
N TYR A 392 -14.77 -4.47 -1.77
CA TYR A 392 -15.14 -4.59 -3.17
C TYR A 392 -16.43 -5.38 -3.28
N ALA A 393 -17.27 -5.01 -4.24
CA ALA A 393 -18.43 -5.81 -4.61
C ALA A 393 -18.10 -6.60 -5.88
N SER A 394 -18.54 -7.86 -5.98
CA SER A 394 -18.54 -8.59 -7.25
C SER A 394 -19.95 -9.03 -7.62
N LEU A 395 -20.23 -9.07 -8.93
CA LEU A 395 -21.48 -9.54 -9.48
C LEU A 395 -21.19 -10.55 -10.59
N ASP A 396 -21.79 -11.74 -10.51
CA ASP A 396 -21.63 -12.78 -11.54
C ASP A 396 -22.82 -12.85 -12.53
N SER A 397 -22.65 -13.64 -13.58
CA SER A 397 -23.65 -13.97 -14.60
C SER A 397 -24.98 -14.49 -14.05
N LYS A 398 -24.97 -15.15 -12.89
CA LYS A 398 -26.15 -15.67 -12.18
C LYS A 398 -26.87 -14.59 -11.38
N GLY A 399 -26.31 -13.39 -11.30
CA GLY A 399 -26.84 -12.26 -10.54
C GLY A 399 -26.56 -12.35 -9.04
N ILE A 400 -25.54 -13.12 -8.62
CA ILE A 400 -25.13 -13.17 -7.22
C ILE A 400 -24.17 -12.02 -6.92
N LEU A 401 -24.60 -11.12 -6.05
CA LEU A 401 -23.83 -9.99 -5.54
C LEU A 401 -23.08 -10.41 -4.28
N ARG A 402 -21.76 -10.20 -4.24
CA ARG A 402 -20.90 -10.56 -3.11
C ARG A 402 -20.15 -9.35 -2.59
N LEU A 403 -19.98 -9.28 -1.27
CA LEU A 403 -19.12 -8.30 -0.63
C LEU A 403 -17.81 -8.97 -0.19
N HIS A 404 -16.70 -8.43 -0.67
CA HIS A 404 -15.35 -8.86 -0.34
C HIS A 404 -14.71 -7.84 0.60
N GLN A 405 -14.15 -8.35 1.69
CA GLN A 405 -13.23 -7.61 2.53
C GLN A 405 -11.84 -7.83 1.96
N GLY A 406 -11.16 -6.77 1.51
CA GLY A 406 -9.94 -6.91 0.73
C GLY A 406 -10.20 -7.20 -0.75
N THR A 407 -9.14 -7.43 -1.51
CA THR A 407 -9.24 -7.77 -2.93
C THR A 407 -9.82 -9.16 -3.12
N VAL A 408 -10.54 -9.38 -4.23
CA VAL A 408 -10.97 -10.72 -4.59
C VAL A 408 -9.71 -11.57 -4.83
N PRO A 409 -9.53 -12.72 -4.14
CA PRO A 409 -8.32 -13.53 -4.27
C PRO A 409 -8.13 -14.06 -5.69
N TYR A 410 -6.88 -14.15 -6.15
CA TYR A 410 -6.58 -14.88 -7.38
C TYR A 410 -6.78 -16.38 -7.16
N TRP A 411 -7.18 -17.07 -8.24
CA TRP A 411 -7.05 -18.50 -8.30
C TRP A 411 -5.57 -18.82 -8.49
N LYS A 412 -4.90 -19.19 -7.38
CA LYS A 412 -3.44 -19.22 -7.30
C LYS A 412 -2.88 -20.51 -6.70
N SER A 413 -1.65 -20.83 -7.07
CA SER A 413 -0.88 -21.98 -6.59
C SER A 413 0.61 -21.64 -6.49
N ASN A 414 1.34 -22.35 -5.65
CA ASN A 414 2.80 -22.30 -5.58
C ASN A 414 3.47 -23.41 -6.42
N ASN A 415 2.68 -24.17 -7.21
CA ASN A 415 3.20 -25.11 -8.20
C ASN A 415 3.14 -24.47 -9.59
N TRP A 416 4.30 -24.33 -10.24
CA TRP A 416 4.43 -23.74 -11.57
C TRP A 416 3.58 -24.45 -12.64
N GLU A 417 3.24 -25.73 -12.46
CA GLU A 417 2.42 -26.50 -13.40
C GLU A 417 1.05 -25.85 -13.65
N CYS A 418 0.56 -25.06 -12.70
CA CYS A 418 -0.70 -24.33 -12.85
C CYS A 418 -0.70 -23.37 -14.05
N LEU A 419 0.46 -22.84 -14.46
CA LEU A 419 0.59 -21.94 -15.61
C LEU A 419 0.30 -22.62 -16.95
N LYS A 420 0.20 -23.96 -17.00
CA LYS A 420 -0.29 -24.68 -18.19
C LYS A 420 -1.78 -24.42 -18.43
N GLN A 421 -2.50 -23.97 -17.41
CA GLN A 421 -3.90 -23.58 -17.50
C GLN A 421 -4.03 -22.06 -17.54
N GLU A 422 -4.77 -21.55 -18.52
CA GLU A 422 -5.01 -20.12 -18.66
C GLU A 422 -5.76 -19.57 -17.43
N GLY A 423 -5.30 -18.40 -16.95
CA GLY A 423 -5.87 -17.70 -15.81
C GLY A 423 -5.52 -18.26 -14.43
N TYR A 424 -4.85 -19.41 -14.32
CA TYR A 424 -4.30 -19.86 -13.04
C TYR A 424 -3.01 -19.08 -12.74
N VAL A 425 -2.90 -18.53 -11.54
CA VAL A 425 -1.78 -17.71 -11.11
C VAL A 425 -0.74 -18.53 -10.33
N PHE A 426 0.52 -18.49 -10.78
CA PHE A 426 1.66 -19.02 -10.04
C PHE A 426 2.27 -17.94 -9.15
N GLU A 427 2.31 -18.18 -7.84
CA GLU A 427 2.93 -17.30 -6.85
C GLU A 427 4.36 -17.78 -6.56
N ASP A 428 5.32 -16.86 -6.62
CA ASP A 428 6.72 -17.09 -6.27
C ASP A 428 7.32 -15.83 -5.59
N GLU A 429 8.54 -15.94 -5.08
CA GLU A 429 9.20 -14.90 -4.30
C GLU A 429 10.43 -14.31 -5.00
N LEU A 430 10.69 -13.02 -4.77
CA LEU A 430 11.89 -12.36 -5.29
C LEU A 430 13.12 -12.82 -4.49
N GLU A 431 14.21 -13.15 -5.18
CA GLU A 431 15.50 -13.35 -4.52
C GLU A 431 16.12 -11.99 -4.18
N TYR A 432 16.19 -11.65 -2.90
CA TYR A 432 16.80 -10.39 -2.48
C TYR A 432 18.31 -10.42 -2.65
N ALA A 433 18.88 -9.23 -2.85
CA ALA A 433 20.31 -9.05 -2.67
C ALA A 433 20.71 -9.61 -1.29
N PRO A 434 21.83 -10.34 -1.18
CA PRO A 434 22.35 -10.65 0.14
C PRO A 434 22.55 -9.32 0.87
N ASN A 435 21.98 -9.20 2.06
CA ASN A 435 22.23 -8.06 2.91
C ASN A 435 23.74 -8.02 3.15
N GLU A 436 24.47 -7.15 2.43
CA GLU A 436 25.85 -6.79 2.75
C GLU A 436 25.92 -5.94 4.05
N ILE A 437 24.91 -6.05 4.90
CA ILE A 437 25.07 -5.71 6.30
C ILE A 437 25.94 -6.82 6.86
N GLU A 438 27.26 -6.60 6.84
CA GLU A 438 28.17 -7.37 7.71
C GLU A 438 27.47 -7.47 9.07
N GLU A 439 27.12 -8.67 9.52
CA GLU A 439 26.34 -8.89 10.74
C GLU A 439 27.01 -8.22 11.97
N LYS A 440 28.34 -8.08 11.88
CA LYS A 440 29.25 -7.37 12.80
C LYS A 440 29.14 -5.83 12.78
N LYS A 441 28.47 -5.27 11.77
CA LYS A 441 28.17 -3.83 11.61
C LYS A 441 26.69 -3.51 11.86
N ASN A 442 25.83 -4.53 12.07
CA ASN A 442 24.42 -4.33 12.39
C ASN A 442 24.25 -4.00 13.87
N PRO A 443 24.04 -2.73 14.30
CA PRO A 443 23.98 -2.37 15.72
C PRO A 443 22.84 -3.04 16.51
N PHE A 444 21.93 -3.76 15.84
CA PHE A 444 20.79 -4.46 16.43
C PHE A 444 20.93 -5.98 16.46
N SER A 445 22.00 -6.57 15.90
CA SER A 445 22.18 -8.04 15.90
C SER A 445 22.54 -8.62 17.27
N GLY A 446 23.02 -7.79 18.20
CA GLY A 446 23.60 -8.26 19.47
C GLY A 446 24.93 -9.01 19.30
N ILE A 447 25.43 -9.13 18.05
CA ILE A 447 26.71 -9.72 17.68
C ILE A 447 27.68 -8.56 17.48
N HIS A 448 28.13 -7.97 18.59
CA HIS A 448 29.13 -6.89 18.62
C HIS A 448 30.29 -7.27 19.51
#